data_AF-A0A345NPH7-F1
#
_entry.id   AF-A0A345NPH7-F1
#
_cell.length_a   1.000
_cell.length_b   1.000
_cell.length_c   1.000
_cell.angle_alpha   90.00
_cell.angle_beta   90.00
_cell.angle_gamma   90.00
#
_symmetry.space_group_name_H-M   'P 1'
#
loop_
_entity.id
_entity.type
_entity.pdbx_description
1 polymer ?
#
loop_
_entity_poly.entity_id
_entity_poly.type
_entity_poly.pdbx_seq_one_letter_code
_entity_poly.pdbx_strand_id
1 'polypeptide(L)'
;MRGSVYWEEGHVSTNAEFLIIPAVDQAGQATWMESLRPRTTTIELLFHDGDTDHPLTHGLAWLSPIRQVGVGARPGYPGPQPNAVLHRYPYDRAILHALNGLGGLFEYVPAPTGDTVNFTRLGNVDVTFLDHSDTVLGSTVTHEGLILSPVEASART
;
A
#
# COMPACT_ATOMS: atom_id res chain seq x y z
N MET A 1 13.23 6.87 20.34
CA MET A 1 12.39 6.31 21.41
C MET A 1 11.86 4.97 20.92
N ARG A 2 12.12 3.87 21.65
CA ARG A 2 11.59 2.54 21.35
C ARG A 2 10.26 2.38 22.09
N GLY A 3 9.19 2.04 21.40
CA GLY A 3 7.91 1.68 22.01
C GLY A 3 7.58 0.25 21.61
N SER A 4 7.53 -0.66 22.59
CA SER A 4 7.05 -2.04 22.40
C SER A 4 5.64 -2.14 22.97
N VAL A 5 4.72 -2.75 22.21
CA VAL A 5 3.35 -3.04 22.66
C VAL A 5 3.12 -4.54 22.54
N TYR A 6 2.62 -5.17 23.61
CA TYR A 6 2.29 -6.60 23.68
C TYR A 6 0.77 -6.79 23.66
N TRP A 7 0.28 -7.78 22.90
CA TRP A 7 -1.07 -8.35 23.03
C TRP A 7 -1.11 -9.84 22.62
N GLU A 8 -1.69 -10.69 23.46
CA GLU A 8 -2.25 -12.04 23.19
C GLU A 8 -3.79 -11.87 23.00
N GLU A 9 -4.59 -12.62 22.24
CA GLU A 9 -4.54 -13.94 21.62
C GLU A 9 -5.23 -13.91 20.24
N GLY A 10 -4.82 -14.79 19.31
CA GLY A 10 -5.74 -15.32 18.29
C GLY A 10 -5.90 -14.57 16.97
N HIS A 11 -4.94 -13.77 16.51
CA HIS A 11 -4.87 -13.30 15.12
C HIS A 11 -3.38 -13.14 14.74
N VAL A 12 -3.02 -13.45 13.49
CA VAL A 12 -1.64 -13.35 12.99
C VAL A 12 -1.11 -11.93 13.26
N SER A 13 -0.29 -11.82 14.31
CA SER A 13 0.40 -10.60 14.71
C SER A 13 1.54 -10.37 13.73
N THR A 14 1.36 -9.42 12.82
CA THR A 14 2.52 -8.82 12.15
C THR A 14 3.04 -7.71 13.05
N ASN A 15 3.85 -8.07 14.05
CA ASN A 15 4.78 -7.16 14.73
C ASN A 15 5.89 -6.70 13.76
N ALA A 16 5.53 -6.32 12.54
CA ALA A 16 6.45 -5.76 11.58
C ALA A 16 6.62 -4.28 11.93
N GLU A 17 7.82 -3.91 12.34
CA GLU A 17 8.22 -2.50 12.35
C GLU A 17 8.40 -2.05 10.91
N PHE A 18 7.93 -0.85 10.58
CA PHE A 18 8.06 -0.25 9.26
C PHE A 18 8.89 1.03 9.33
N LEU A 19 9.76 1.20 8.35
CA LEU A 19 10.43 2.46 8.04
C LEU A 19 9.53 3.28 7.12
N ILE A 20 9.35 4.55 7.47
CA ILE A 20 8.67 5.52 6.62
C ILE A 20 9.69 6.09 5.65
N ILE A 21 9.38 6.03 4.36
CA ILE A 21 10.14 6.68 3.29
C ILE A 21 9.36 7.93 2.87
N PRO A 22 9.71 9.12 3.40
CA PRO A 22 8.99 10.36 3.08
C PRO A 22 9.41 10.93 1.72
N ALA A 23 8.56 11.78 1.14
CA ALA A 23 8.92 12.70 0.06
C ALA A 23 9.49 12.05 -1.22
N VAL A 24 8.91 10.90 -1.63
CA VAL A 24 9.29 10.25 -2.88
C VAL A 24 8.48 10.84 -4.04
N ASP A 25 9.16 11.40 -5.04
CA ASP A 25 8.54 11.89 -6.28
C ASP A 25 7.99 10.73 -7.13
N GLN A 26 7.28 11.05 -8.21
CA GLN A 26 6.65 10.03 -9.05
C GLN A 26 7.66 9.01 -9.62
N ALA A 27 8.86 9.47 -10.02
CA ALA A 27 9.90 8.60 -10.55
C ALA A 27 10.46 7.66 -9.47
N GLY A 28 10.65 8.17 -8.26
CA GLY A 28 11.05 7.40 -7.10
C GLY A 28 9.98 6.38 -6.69
N GLN A 29 8.69 6.72 -6.77
CA GLN A 29 7.59 5.79 -6.50
C GLN A 29 7.59 4.64 -7.51
N ALA A 30 7.78 4.94 -8.80
CA ALA A 30 7.90 3.93 -9.84
C ALA A 30 9.14 3.03 -9.61
N THR A 31 10.28 3.63 -9.29
CA THR A 31 11.53 2.90 -8.97
C THR A 31 11.33 1.98 -7.76
N TRP A 32 10.65 2.46 -6.72
CA TRP A 32 10.32 1.67 -5.54
C TRP A 32 9.44 0.47 -5.89
N MET A 33 8.32 0.67 -6.62
CA MET A 33 7.45 -0.43 -7.05
C MET A 33 8.21 -1.49 -7.89
N GLU A 34 9.06 -1.05 -8.82
CA GLU A 34 9.87 -1.94 -9.64
C GLU A 34 10.89 -2.74 -8.81
N SER A 35 11.43 -2.16 -7.74
CA SER A 35 12.37 -2.86 -6.85
C SER A 35 11.72 -4.03 -6.08
N LEU A 36 10.41 -3.96 -5.81
CA LEU A 36 9.66 -5.00 -5.10
C LEU A 36 9.22 -6.14 -6.02
N ARG A 37 9.18 -5.88 -7.34
CA ARG A 37 8.68 -6.80 -8.36
C ARG A 37 9.26 -8.22 -8.28
N PRO A 38 10.57 -8.45 -8.08
CA PRO A 38 11.12 -9.81 -8.10
C PRO A 38 10.61 -10.72 -6.98
N ARG A 39 10.10 -10.13 -5.89
CA ARG A 39 9.64 -10.86 -4.70
C ARG A 39 8.12 -10.86 -4.55
N THR A 40 7.42 -9.96 -5.24
CA THR A 40 5.98 -9.80 -5.12
C THR A 40 5.26 -10.95 -5.80
N THR A 41 4.34 -11.58 -5.07
CA THR A 41 3.42 -12.58 -5.62
C THR A 41 1.96 -12.14 -5.57
N THR A 42 1.64 -11.20 -4.69
CA THR A 42 0.29 -10.66 -4.51
C THR A 42 0.37 -9.14 -4.35
N ILE A 43 -0.58 -8.44 -4.95
CA ILE A 43 -0.80 -7.01 -4.73
C ILE A 43 -2.19 -6.82 -4.14
N GLU A 44 -2.26 -6.04 -3.07
CA GLU A 44 -3.50 -5.60 -2.46
C GLU A 44 -3.73 -4.12 -2.76
N LEU A 45 -4.95 -3.80 -3.18
CA LEU A 45 -5.44 -2.45 -3.41
C LEU A 45 -6.59 -2.18 -2.43
N LEU A 46 -6.38 -1.28 -1.49
CA LEU A 46 -7.36 -0.92 -0.46
C LEU A 46 -7.98 0.43 -0.80
N PHE A 47 -9.22 0.41 -1.29
CA PHE A 47 -10.01 1.56 -1.64
C PHE A 47 -10.73 2.11 -0.40
N HIS A 48 -10.30 3.26 0.10
CA HIS A 48 -10.92 3.88 1.29
C HIS A 48 -12.25 4.56 0.98
N ASP A 49 -12.40 5.10 -0.23
CA ASP A 49 -13.61 5.80 -0.67
C ASP A 49 -14.56 4.90 -1.48
N GLY A 50 -14.28 3.59 -1.51
CA GLY A 50 -15.01 2.59 -2.31
C GLY A 50 -14.39 2.32 -3.68
N ASP A 51 -14.74 1.17 -4.26
CA ASP A 51 -14.17 0.63 -5.49
C ASP A 51 -15.07 0.80 -6.73
N THR A 52 -16.34 1.19 -6.50
CA THR A 52 -17.36 1.34 -7.54
C THR A 52 -16.99 2.48 -8.48
N ASP A 53 -17.04 2.23 -9.78
CA ASP A 53 -16.68 3.15 -10.87
C ASP A 53 -15.25 3.74 -10.82
N HIS A 54 -14.38 3.17 -9.97
CA HIS A 54 -13.02 3.65 -9.82
C HIS A 54 -12.21 3.41 -11.11
N PRO A 55 -11.43 4.39 -11.63
CA PRO A 55 -10.65 4.21 -12.86
C PRO A 55 -9.71 2.99 -12.84
N LEU A 56 -9.12 2.70 -11.67
CA LEU A 56 -8.28 1.52 -11.46
C LEU A 56 -9.05 0.20 -11.58
N THR A 57 -10.29 0.12 -11.06
CA THR A 57 -11.09 -1.11 -11.14
C THR A 57 -11.51 -1.39 -12.58
N HIS A 58 -11.85 -0.35 -13.36
CA HIS A 58 -12.08 -0.49 -14.80
C HIS A 58 -10.83 -0.94 -15.56
N GLY A 59 -9.67 -0.34 -15.28
CA GLY A 59 -8.41 -0.70 -15.93
C GLY A 59 -7.95 -2.13 -15.66
N LEU A 60 -8.35 -2.69 -14.51
CA LEU A 60 -7.99 -4.04 -14.07
C LEU A 60 -9.16 -5.03 -14.12
N ALA A 61 -10.26 -4.70 -14.81
CA ALA A 61 -11.48 -5.52 -14.82
C ALA A 61 -11.26 -6.98 -15.28
N TRP A 62 -10.21 -7.22 -16.07
CA TRP A 62 -9.84 -8.54 -16.57
C TRP A 62 -9.03 -9.40 -15.58
N LEU A 63 -8.47 -8.81 -14.51
CA LEU A 63 -7.59 -9.50 -13.54
C LEU A 63 -8.33 -10.19 -12.39
N SER A 64 -9.67 -10.07 -12.30
CA SER A 64 -10.55 -10.76 -11.34
C SER A 64 -9.97 -10.91 -9.91
N PRO A 65 -10.03 -9.85 -9.06
CA PRO A 65 -9.50 -9.92 -7.70
C PRO A 65 -10.37 -10.77 -6.77
N ILE A 66 -9.78 -11.20 -5.66
CA ILE A 66 -10.56 -11.52 -4.45
C ILE A 66 -10.95 -10.18 -3.81
N ARG A 67 -12.24 -9.89 -3.79
CA ARG A 67 -12.81 -8.67 -3.22
C ARG A 67 -13.32 -8.92 -1.81
N GLN A 68 -12.98 -8.03 -0.88
CA GLN A 68 -13.46 -8.05 0.50
C GLN A 68 -13.89 -6.65 0.92
N VAL A 69 -15.04 -6.54 1.59
CA VAL A 69 -15.47 -5.30 2.25
C VAL A 69 -15.13 -5.39 3.72
N GLY A 70 -14.51 -4.36 4.25
CA GLY A 70 -14.07 -4.30 5.64
C GLY A 70 -12.76 -5.05 5.85
N VAL A 71 -11.79 -4.38 6.48
CA VAL A 71 -10.50 -4.99 6.85
C VAL A 71 -10.14 -4.70 8.30
N GLY A 72 -9.32 -5.57 8.89
CA GLY A 72 -8.77 -5.35 10.23
C GLY A 72 -7.66 -4.29 10.25
N ALA A 73 -6.83 -4.32 11.29
CA ALA A 73 -5.63 -3.48 11.37
C ALA A 73 -4.65 -3.78 10.21
N ARG A 74 -3.95 -2.75 9.74
CA ARG A 74 -3.04 -2.79 8.60
C ARG A 74 -1.84 -1.84 8.83
N PRO A 75 -0.75 -1.94 8.05
CA PRO A 75 0.32 -0.94 8.09
C PRO A 75 -0.24 0.48 7.94
N GLY A 76 0.07 1.37 8.90
CA GLY A 76 -0.48 2.73 8.95
C GLY A 76 -1.85 2.88 9.64
N TYR A 77 -2.59 1.78 9.85
CA TYR A 77 -3.94 1.80 10.44
C TYR A 77 -4.04 0.80 11.61
N PRO A 78 -3.89 1.25 12.86
CA PRO A 78 -3.96 0.35 14.02
C PRO A 78 -5.38 -0.16 14.30
N GLY A 79 -6.41 0.50 13.75
CA GLY A 79 -7.81 0.13 13.90
C GLY A 79 -8.40 -0.53 12.64
N PRO A 80 -9.58 -1.18 12.78
CA PRO A 80 -10.30 -1.74 11.65
C PRO A 80 -10.81 -0.64 10.70
N GLN A 81 -10.89 -0.97 9.42
CA GLN A 81 -11.48 -0.14 8.36
C GLN A 81 -12.72 -0.84 7.81
N PRO A 82 -13.90 -0.71 8.45
CA PRO A 82 -15.09 -1.52 8.15
C PRO A 82 -15.72 -1.21 6.79
N ASN A 83 -15.49 -0.01 6.26
CA ASN A 83 -16.09 0.44 4.99
C ASN A 83 -15.11 0.39 3.81
N ALA A 84 -13.81 0.20 4.06
CA ALA A 84 -12.82 0.11 3.00
C ALA A 84 -13.01 -1.18 2.20
N VAL A 85 -12.75 -1.11 0.90
CA VAL A 85 -12.84 -2.26 0.00
C VAL A 85 -11.45 -2.71 -0.39
N LEU A 86 -11.13 -3.97 -0.13
CA LEU A 86 -9.86 -4.58 -0.47
C LEU A 86 -10.01 -5.44 -1.72
N HIS A 87 -9.19 -5.18 -2.73
CA HIS A 87 -8.98 -6.08 -3.85
C HIS A 87 -7.61 -6.74 -3.74
N ARG A 88 -7.59 -8.06 -3.70
CA ARG A 88 -6.37 -8.87 -3.66
C ARG A 88 -6.18 -9.56 -5.00
N TYR A 89 -5.07 -9.24 -5.66
CA TYR A 89 -4.71 -9.76 -6.99
C TYR A 89 -3.45 -10.62 -6.91
N PRO A 90 -3.38 -11.75 -7.65
CA PRO A 90 -2.09 -12.30 -8.05
C PRO A 90 -1.27 -11.21 -8.74
N TYR A 91 0.03 -11.20 -8.51
CA TYR A 91 0.93 -10.22 -9.12
C TYR A 91 0.80 -10.26 -10.65
N ASP A 92 0.49 -9.11 -11.24
CA ASP A 92 0.59 -8.86 -12.67
C ASP A 92 1.20 -7.47 -12.89
N ARG A 93 2.14 -7.36 -13.84
CA ARG A 93 2.80 -6.08 -14.19
C ARG A 93 1.82 -5.01 -14.65
N ALA A 94 0.66 -5.40 -15.18
CA ALA A 94 -0.39 -4.47 -15.60
C ALA A 94 -0.93 -3.63 -14.44
N ILE A 95 -0.85 -4.15 -13.20
CA ILE A 95 -1.24 -3.39 -12.01
C ILE A 95 -0.31 -2.20 -11.83
N LEU A 96 1.01 -2.40 -11.90
CA LEU A 96 2.01 -1.32 -11.79
C LEU A 96 1.84 -0.31 -12.94
N HIS A 97 1.61 -0.79 -14.16
CA HIS A 97 1.32 0.09 -15.29
C HIS A 97 0.05 0.92 -15.09
N ALA A 98 -1.01 0.35 -14.52
CA ALA A 98 -2.24 1.08 -14.23
C ALA A 98 -2.03 2.14 -13.13
N LEU A 99 -1.31 1.80 -12.04
CA LEU A 99 -0.95 2.75 -10.98
C LEU A 99 -0.15 3.94 -11.55
N ASN A 100 0.88 3.66 -12.35
CA ASN A 100 1.67 4.70 -13.02
C ASN A 100 0.82 5.52 -14.02
N GLY A 101 -0.07 4.87 -14.76
CA GLY A 101 -0.98 5.53 -15.70
C GLY A 101 -2.00 6.46 -15.04
N LEU A 102 -2.26 6.29 -13.74
CA LEU A 102 -3.07 7.19 -12.92
C LEU A 102 -2.26 8.32 -12.26
N GLY A 103 -0.98 8.45 -12.59
CA GLY A 103 -0.11 9.50 -12.06
C GLY A 103 0.78 9.07 -10.91
N GLY A 104 0.80 7.78 -10.54
CA GLY A 104 1.53 7.29 -9.37
C GLY A 104 0.64 7.21 -8.12
N LEU A 105 1.27 7.01 -6.96
CA LEU A 105 0.61 6.72 -5.69
C LEU A 105 0.07 8.00 -5.02
N PHE A 106 0.85 9.07 -5.07
CA PHE A 106 0.52 10.41 -4.55
C PHE A 106 1.48 11.45 -5.15
N GLU A 107 1.17 12.74 -5.02
CA GLU A 107 2.03 13.85 -5.46
C GLU A 107 2.35 14.78 -4.30
N TYR A 108 3.62 15.19 -4.18
CA TYR A 108 4.00 16.31 -3.32
C TYR A 108 3.97 17.60 -4.12
N VAL A 109 3.12 18.54 -3.72
CA VAL A 109 2.98 19.84 -4.37
C VAL A 109 3.54 20.91 -3.44
N PRO A 110 4.46 21.78 -3.92
CA PRO A 110 4.96 22.89 -3.13
C PRO A 110 3.84 23.83 -2.69
N ALA A 111 3.77 24.12 -1.38
CA ALA A 111 2.88 25.13 -0.84
C ALA A 111 3.65 26.13 0.05
N PRO A 112 3.11 27.35 0.28
CA PRO A 112 3.81 28.40 1.04
C PRO A 112 4.23 28.00 2.46
N THR A 113 3.59 26.99 3.03
CA THR A 113 3.83 26.49 4.41
C THR A 113 4.62 25.17 4.44
N GLY A 114 5.17 24.74 3.30
CA GLY A 114 5.79 23.43 3.11
C GLY A 114 5.03 22.59 2.07
N ASP A 115 5.65 21.53 1.58
CA ASP A 115 5.04 20.65 0.58
C ASP A 115 3.78 19.97 1.15
N THR A 116 2.73 19.88 0.35
CA THR A 116 1.47 19.21 0.70
C THR A 116 1.26 17.98 -0.18
N VAL A 117 0.71 16.92 0.41
CA VAL A 117 0.33 15.72 -0.34
C VAL A 117 -0.99 15.97 -1.06
N ASN A 118 -1.00 15.73 -2.37
CA ASN A 118 -2.19 15.68 -3.20
C ASN A 118 -2.42 14.27 -3.72
N PHE A 119 -3.69 13.91 -3.89
CA PHE A 119 -4.05 12.70 -4.62
C PHE A 119 -3.76 12.86 -6.11
N THR A 120 -3.17 11.83 -6.70
CA THR A 120 -3.16 11.65 -8.15
C THR A 120 -4.55 11.22 -8.61
N ARG A 121 -4.70 10.80 -9.87
CA ARG A 121 -5.96 10.18 -10.35
C ARG A 121 -6.20 8.79 -9.71
N LEU A 122 -5.23 8.27 -8.95
CA LEU A 122 -5.40 7.08 -8.13
C LEU A 122 -6.39 7.32 -6.98
N GLY A 123 -6.48 8.53 -6.44
CA GLY A 123 -7.32 8.82 -5.28
C GLY A 123 -6.80 8.19 -3.98
N ASN A 124 -7.70 7.95 -3.04
CA ASN A 124 -7.40 7.40 -1.71
C ASN A 124 -7.36 5.87 -1.75
N VAL A 125 -6.33 5.31 -2.40
CA VAL A 125 -6.14 3.87 -2.57
C VAL A 125 -4.76 3.46 -2.09
N ASP A 126 -4.71 2.68 -1.01
CA ASP A 126 -3.45 2.13 -0.53
C ASP A 126 -3.05 0.88 -1.33
N VAL A 127 -1.75 0.75 -1.57
CA VAL A 127 -1.15 -0.38 -2.29
C VAL A 127 -0.23 -1.13 -1.34
N THR A 128 -0.46 -2.44 -1.19
CA THR A 128 0.42 -3.34 -0.42
C THR A 128 0.98 -4.43 -1.33
N PHE A 129 2.30 -4.62 -1.30
CA PHE A 129 3.02 -5.67 -2.01
C PHE A 129 3.34 -6.79 -1.04
N LEU A 130 3.05 -8.03 -1.43
CA LEU A 130 3.19 -9.21 -0.58
C LEU A 130 4.03 -10.29 -1.29
N ASP A 131 4.86 -11.01 -0.55
CA ASP A 131 5.55 -12.19 -1.05
C ASP A 131 4.66 -13.45 -1.02
N HIS A 132 5.22 -14.60 -1.40
CA HIS A 132 4.53 -15.90 -1.45
C HIS A 132 4.00 -16.41 -0.10
N SER A 133 4.50 -15.84 1.00
CA SER A 133 4.11 -16.15 2.37
C SER A 133 3.19 -15.08 2.97
N ASP A 134 2.62 -14.21 2.12
CA ASP A 134 1.80 -13.06 2.51
C ASP A 134 2.52 -12.08 3.45
N THR A 135 3.86 -12.08 3.42
CA THR A 135 4.65 -11.09 4.17
C THR A 135 4.68 -9.79 3.38
N VAL A 136 4.41 -8.67 4.06
CA VAL A 136 4.49 -7.33 3.48
C VAL A 136 5.93 -7.05 3.05
N LEU A 137 6.08 -6.69 1.77
CA LEU A 137 7.31 -6.20 1.17
C LEU A 137 7.36 -4.67 1.12
N GLY A 138 6.19 -4.05 1.05
CA GLY A 138 6.01 -2.61 1.07
C GLY A 138 4.52 -2.26 1.07
N SER A 139 4.16 -1.14 1.70
CA SER A 139 2.79 -0.64 1.73
C SER A 139 2.77 0.88 1.58
N THR A 140 1.64 1.47 1.20
CA THR A 140 1.45 2.92 1.22
C THR A 140 0.43 3.34 2.27
N VAL A 141 0.47 4.63 2.62
CA VAL A 141 -0.63 5.39 3.23
C VAL A 141 -0.81 6.63 2.36
N THR A 142 -1.65 6.55 1.32
CA THR A 142 -1.70 7.55 0.24
C THR A 142 -2.17 8.91 0.70
N HIS A 143 -3.13 8.95 1.64
CA HIS A 143 -3.62 10.21 2.19
C HIS A 143 -2.58 10.94 3.07
N GLU A 144 -1.56 10.23 3.56
CA GLU A 144 -0.41 10.80 4.26
C GLU A 144 0.83 10.94 3.36
N GLY A 145 0.76 10.47 2.10
CA GLY A 145 1.88 10.49 1.17
C GLY A 145 3.06 9.60 1.62
N LEU A 146 2.78 8.51 2.33
CA LEU A 146 3.81 7.66 2.92
C LEU A 146 4.00 6.36 2.16
N ILE A 147 5.26 5.95 2.07
CA ILE A 147 5.66 4.58 1.74
C ILE A 147 6.21 3.94 3.02
N LEU A 148 5.72 2.75 3.33
CA LEU A 148 6.09 1.92 4.46
C LEU A 148 6.90 0.73 3.95
N SER A 149 8.18 0.66 4.31
CA SER A 149 9.03 -0.49 4.04
C SER A 149 9.21 -1.28 5.34
N PRO A 150 9.05 -2.62 5.34
CA PRO A 150 9.39 -3.41 6.51
C PRO A 150 10.84 -3.15 6.92
N VAL A 151 11.09 -3.02 8.23
CA VAL A 151 12.45 -3.16 8.76
C VAL A 151 12.87 -4.59 8.45
N GLU A 152 13.96 -4.77 7.70
CA GLU A 152 14.54 -6.10 7.56
C GLU A 152 14.82 -6.61 8.97
N ALA A 153 14.08 -7.65 9.38
CA ALA A 153 14.41 -8.35 10.60
C ALA A 153 15.83 -8.87 10.37
N SER A 154 16.82 -8.23 11.00
CA SER A 154 18.21 -8.66 10.93
C SER A 154 18.17 -10.16 11.18
N ALA A 155 18.55 -10.94 10.17
CA ALA A 155 18.63 -12.38 10.28
C ALA A 155 19.39 -12.64 11.57
N ARG A 156 18.69 -13.17 12.58
CA ARG A 156 19.33 -13.61 13.81
C ARG A 156 20.16 -14.81 13.40
N THR A 157 21.40 -14.55 12.99
CA THR A 157 22.49 -15.53 12.94
C THR A 157 22.78 -16.02 14.33
#